data_AF-A0A1J3G2V3-F1
#
_entry.id   AF-A0A1J3G2V3-F1
#
_cell.length_a   1.000
_cell.length_b   1.000
_cell.length_c   1.000
_cell.angle_alpha   90.00
_cell.angle_beta   90.00
_cell.angle_gamma   90.00
#
_symmetry.space_group_name_H-M   'P 1'
#
loop_
_entity.id
_entity.type
_entity.pdbx_description
1 polymer ?
#
loop_
_entity_poly.entity_id
_entity_poly.type
_entity_poly.pdbx_seq_one_letter_code
_entity_poly.pdbx_strand_id
1 'polypeptide(L)' 'SSFQYYDRLSMASPLAGDKKSDDLQIVSVGALYSGSWDKKYWSSSRGKDRFPYPVGYKAVRAHNENTYYIEIEEGAK' A
#
# COMPACT_ATOMS: atom_id res chain seq x y z
N SER A 1 18.22 13.04 -2.97
CA SER A 1 17.29 12.69 -1.88
C SER A 1 15.88 13.00 -2.37
N SER A 2 15.23 12.00 -2.95
CA SER A 2 14.12 12.18 -3.90
C SER A 2 12.77 12.25 -3.16
N PHE A 3 12.40 13.46 -2.73
CA PHE A 3 11.03 13.81 -2.29
C PHE A 3 10.13 14.05 -3.51
N GLN A 4 10.12 13.12 -4.46
CA GLN A 4 9.40 13.26 -5.73
C GLN A 4 8.47 12.06 -5.92
N TYR A 5 7.39 12.00 -5.15
CA TYR A 5 6.30 11.08 -5.45
C TYR A 5 4.88 11.60 -5.16
N TYR A 6 4.71 12.84 -4.70
CA TYR A 6 3.38 13.33 -4.29
C TYR A 6 2.89 14.66 -4.89
N ASP A 7 3.55 15.21 -5.91
CA ASP A 7 3.16 16.54 -6.44
C ASP A 7 2.53 16.54 -7.85
N ARG A 8 2.32 15.38 -8.49
CA ARG A 8 1.85 15.32 -9.89
C ARG A 8 0.44 14.75 -10.12
N LEU A 9 -0.51 14.97 -9.20
CA LEU A 9 -1.92 14.57 -9.43
C LEU A 9 -2.96 15.63 -8.97
N SER A 10 -2.59 16.91 -8.87
CA SER A 10 -3.46 17.95 -8.30
C SER A 10 -4.41 18.69 -9.29
N MET A 11 -4.69 18.20 -10.50
CA MET A 11 -5.65 18.89 -11.38
C MET A 11 -6.63 17.95 -12.08
N ALA A 12 -7.65 17.53 -11.35
CA ALA A 12 -8.96 17.25 -11.91
C ALA A 12 -10.03 17.76 -10.93
N SER A 13 -10.80 18.76 -11.38
CA SER A 13 -11.86 19.45 -10.64
C SER A 13 -12.96 18.51 -10.11
N PRO A 14 -13.65 18.86 -9.01
CA PRO A 14 -14.68 18.01 -8.42
C PRO A 14 -16.01 18.19 -9.15
N LEU A 15 -16.39 17.23 -9.99
CA LEU A 15 -17.80 17.00 -10.27
C LEU A 15 -18.34 16.07 -9.19
N ALA A 16 -19.23 16.62 -8.37
CA ALA A 16 -19.99 15.90 -7.37
C ALA A 16 -20.71 14.69 -8.00
N GLY A 17 -20.49 13.50 -7.45
CA GLY A 17 -21.20 12.30 -7.91
C GLY A 17 -20.76 11.08 -7.12
N ASP A 18 -21.66 10.65 -6.22
CA ASP A 18 -21.68 9.37 -5.50
C ASP A 18 -20.47 8.98 -4.65
N LYS A 19 -20.74 8.74 -3.37
CA LYS A 19 -19.87 7.95 -2.49
C LYS A 19 -19.82 6.51 -3.02
N LYS A 20 -19.14 6.28 -4.15
CA LYS A 20 -18.68 4.94 -4.54
C LYS A 20 -17.79 4.48 -3.41
N SER A 21 -18.29 3.58 -2.59
CA SER A 21 -17.52 2.95 -1.52
C SER A 21 -16.22 2.44 -2.13
N ASP A 22 -15.10 2.91 -1.61
CA ASP A 22 -13.78 2.37 -1.91
C ASP A 22 -13.79 0.89 -1.50
N ASP A 23 -14.13 0.00 -2.43
CA ASP A 23 -14.13 -1.43 -2.18
C ASP A 23 -12.67 -1.89 -2.13
N LEU A 24 -12.18 -2.12 -0.90
CA LEU A 24 -10.88 -2.71 -0.62
C LEU A 24 -11.08 -4.20 -0.32
N GLN A 25 -10.62 -5.05 -1.22
CA GLN A 25 -10.62 -6.50 -1.04
C GLN A 25 -9.21 -6.97 -0.71
N ILE A 26 -9.06 -7.67 0.43
CA ILE A 26 -7.84 -8.41 0.74
C ILE A 26 -7.95 -9.78 0.09
N VAL A 27 -7.06 -10.07 -0.87
CA VAL A 27 -6.99 -11.35 -1.58
C VAL A 27 -6.06 -12.32 -0.83
N SER A 28 -4.97 -11.80 -0.28
CA SER A 28 -4.00 -12.57 0.50
C SER A 28 -3.41 -11.70 1.60
N VAL A 29 -3.32 -12.22 2.81
CA VAL A 29 -2.67 -11.54 3.95
C VAL A 29 -1.14 -11.66 3.87
N GLY A 30 -0.62 -12.64 3.12
CA GLY A 30 0.82 -12.92 3.05
C GLY A 30 1.37 -13.55 4.33
N ALA A 31 2.70 -13.50 4.47
CA ALA A 31 3.43 -14.03 5.61
C ALA A 31 4.42 -13.00 6.15
N LEU A 32 4.62 -13.01 7.47
CA LEU A 32 5.64 -12.19 8.09
C LEU A 32 7.02 -12.66 7.64
N TYR A 33 7.85 -11.73 7.16
CA TYR A 33 9.21 -12.04 6.78
C TYR A 33 10.08 -12.33 8.00
N SER A 34 10.69 -13.52 8.05
CA SER A 34 11.56 -13.98 9.15
C SER A 34 13.01 -14.18 8.73
N GLY A 35 13.44 -13.63 7.59
CA GLY A 35 14.83 -13.72 7.12
C GLY A 35 15.77 -12.72 7.82
N SER A 36 17.06 -12.74 7.47
CA SER A 36 18.11 -11.92 8.09
C SER A 36 17.91 -10.40 7.96
N TRP A 37 16.96 -9.96 7.12
CA TRP A 37 16.56 -8.56 6.95
C TRP A 37 15.12 -8.30 7.41
N ASP A 38 14.70 -8.93 8.50
CA ASP A 38 13.39 -8.75 9.12
C ASP A 38 13.04 -7.27 9.28
N LYS A 39 13.94 -6.46 9.84
CA LYS A 39 13.71 -5.04 10.17
C LYS A 39 13.31 -4.12 9.01
N LYS A 40 13.54 -4.51 7.74
CA LYS A 40 13.12 -3.74 6.54
C LYS A 40 11.65 -3.90 6.22
N TYR A 41 11.07 -5.03 6.61
CA TYR A 41 9.66 -5.33 6.43
C TYR A 41 8.85 -4.87 7.64
N TRP A 42 9.36 -3.92 8.43
CA TRP A 42 8.62 -3.28 9.52
C TRP A 42 8.60 -1.77 9.29
N SER A 43 7.48 -1.13 9.61
CA SER A 43 7.39 0.32 9.61
C SER A 43 8.44 0.94 10.54
N SER A 44 9.13 1.99 10.06
CA SER A 44 10.14 2.70 10.85
C SER A 44 9.53 3.32 12.13
N SER A 45 10.30 3.31 13.21
CA SER A 45 9.90 3.51 14.60
C SER A 45 9.63 4.97 15.00
N ARG A 46 8.99 5.78 14.16
CA ARG A 46 8.52 7.11 14.61
C ARG A 46 7.27 7.03 15.53
N GLY A 47 6.83 5.84 15.90
CA GLY A 47 5.71 5.59 16.83
C GLY A 47 5.93 4.36 17.71
N LYS A 48 5.08 4.24 18.75
CA LYS A 48 5.10 3.18 19.77
C LYS A 48 4.80 1.80 19.20
N ASP A 49 4.12 1.75 18.06
CA ASP A 49 3.68 0.53 17.38
C ASP A 49 4.42 0.41 16.04
N ARG A 50 5.01 -0.76 15.80
CA ARG A 50 5.59 -1.12 14.51
C ARG A 50 4.65 -2.11 13.82
N PHE A 51 4.30 -1.81 12.58
CA PHE A 51 3.45 -2.67 11.77
C PHE A 51 4.32 -3.45 10.77
N PRO A 52 4.12 -4.77 10.65
CA PRO A 52 4.82 -5.56 9.65
C PRO A 52 4.23 -5.35 8.25
N TYR A 53 5.08 -5.43 7.24
CA TYR A 53 4.75 -5.55 5.83
C TYR A 53 4.84 -7.03 5.43
N PRO A 54 3.73 -7.78 5.43
CA PRO A 54 3.77 -9.20 5.12
C PRO A 54 4.05 -9.44 3.64
N VAL A 55 5.03 -10.29 3.34
CA VAL A 55 5.41 -10.69 1.98
C VAL A 55 4.32 -11.60 1.42
N GLY A 56 3.93 -11.38 0.17
CA GLY A 56 2.80 -12.05 -0.48
C GLY A 56 1.43 -11.46 -0.11
N TYR A 57 1.40 -10.30 0.55
CA TYR A 57 0.17 -9.54 0.73
C TYR A 57 -0.37 -9.12 -0.64
N LYS A 58 -1.65 -9.34 -0.87
CA LYS A 58 -2.35 -8.94 -2.09
C LYS A 58 -3.68 -8.31 -1.75
N ALA A 59 -3.89 -7.09 -2.23
CA ALA A 59 -5.16 -6.40 -2.11
C ALA A 59 -5.54 -5.72 -3.42
N VAL A 60 -6.84 -5.61 -3.64
CA VAL A 60 -7.43 -4.94 -4.80
C VAL A 60 -8.28 -3.80 -4.26
N ARG A 61 -8.06 -2.58 -4.78
CA ARG A 61 -8.87 -1.41 -4.46
C ARG A 61 -9.57 -0.92 -5.73
N ALA A 62 -10.90 -0.86 -5.70
CA ALA A 62 -11.66 -0.17 -6.73
C ALA A 62 -11.90 1.28 -6.30
N HIS A 63 -11.40 2.25 -7.06
CA HIS A 63 -11.58 3.67 -6.78
C HIS A 63 -11.77 4.46 -8.08
N ASN A 64 -12.85 5.25 -8.15
CA ASN A 64 -13.18 6.10 -9.30
C ASN A 64 -13.02 5.38 -10.65
N GLU A 65 -13.61 4.18 -10.77
CA GLU A 65 -13.60 3.33 -11.98
C GLU A 65 -12.23 2.72 -12.34
N ASN A 66 -11.20 2.97 -11.54
CA ASN A 66 -9.91 2.33 -11.64
C ASN A 66 -9.78 1.19 -10.63
N THR A 67 -9.11 0.11 -11.06
CA THR A 67 -8.76 -1.01 -10.17
C THR A 67 -7.25 -0.96 -9.91
N TYR A 68 -6.88 -0.83 -8.64
CA TYR A 68 -5.50 -0.82 -8.19
C TYR A 68 -5.15 -2.15 -7.55
N TYR A 69 -4.05 -2.75 -7.99
CA TYR A 69 -3.50 -3.97 -7.41
C TYR A 69 -2.33 -3.59 -6.50
N ILE A 70 -2.37 -4.10 -5.27
CA ILE A 70 -1.35 -3.88 -4.25
C ILE A 70 -0.72 -5.24 -3.97
N GLU A 71 0.60 -5.34 -4.15
CA GLU A 71 1.39 -6.54 -3.84
C GLU A 71 2.63 -6.17 -3.03
N ILE A 72 2.93 -6.94 -1.99
CA ILE A 72 4.18 -6.83 -1.23
C ILE A 72 5.06 -8.03 -1.61
N GLU A 73 6.11 -7.78 -2.37
CA GLU A 73 7.09 -8.81 -2.78
C GLU A 73 8.33 -8.80 -1.87
N GLU A 74 9.05 -9.92 -1.84
CA GLU A 74 10.38 -9.94 -1.25
C GLU A 74 11.31 -9.08 -2.11
N GLY A 75 11.93 -8.07 -1.51
CA GLY A 75 12.90 -7.24 -2.21
C GLY A 75 14.13 -8.06 -2.62
N ALA A 76 14.70 -7.73 -3.78
CA ALA A 76 15.92 -8.39 -4.28
C ALA A 76 17.02 -8.43 -3.21
N LYS A 77 17.67 -9.59 -3.10
CA LYS A 77 18.80 -9.85 -2.20
C LYS A 77 20.06 -9.13 -2.64
#